data_AF-A0A5E7KDL6-F1
#
_entry.id   AF-A0A5E7KDL6-F1
#
_cell.length_a   1.000
_cell.length_b   1.000
_cell.length_c   1.000
_cell.angle_alpha   90.00
_cell.angle_beta   90.00
_cell.angle_gamma   90.00
#
_symmetry.space_group_name_H-M   'P 1'
#
loop_
_entity.id
_entity.type
_entity.pdbx_description
1 polymer ?
#
loop_
_entity_poly.entity_id
_entity_poly.type
_entity_poly.pdbx_seq_one_letter_code
_entity_poly.pdbx_strand_id
1 'polypeptide(L)'
;MIFSHLLHLESPPVALDGLHYAVFSCLQWKTPNLELMTQASKQRFAILYNQPLENSFVMETLEQAHIQGAMSGVKVVAVHKNLLYLFLSREVASITFPAMETLWTPITELDLNQGLKVDFACENEVYSCRSDYAFWPAVKEILASNELGVEQYVTPILGRSQDIVDDAIELRFAAGDIGLCASATPAMQLEHASSLECLKCSNAWRQTSSLEDFPPELEPLNQSELEAIGQAVKRRGNLRDACLYALLCVEGLRVNEIREMKASDLSKNACMTVQLAKKFWKTRTQALSADAYALINHYVEASGLSGNDFLFPSAGDYKQPISPAVMKKVFKSWLIEANIAPRHLSLHSIGRALRLERSEAVMQSIVRKLGHSQQLMTECYLSPRVRKPDA
;
A
#
# COMPACT_ATOMS: atom_id res chain seq x y z
N MET A 1 12.52 1.02 -4.82
CA MET A 1 11.74 0.97 -3.57
C MET A 1 10.25 1.11 -3.87
N ILE A 2 9.41 0.10 -3.59
CA ILE A 2 7.94 0.22 -3.69
C ILE A 2 7.38 0.34 -2.28
N PHE A 3 7.19 1.58 -1.80
CA PHE A 3 6.83 1.87 -0.42
C PHE A 3 5.36 1.53 -0.06
N SER A 4 4.48 1.51 -1.05
CA SER A 4 3.03 1.22 -0.91
C SER A 4 2.39 1.20 -2.31
N HIS A 5 1.28 0.49 -2.48
CA HIS A 5 0.45 0.60 -3.70
C HIS A 5 -0.47 1.83 -3.70
N LEU A 6 -0.77 2.37 -2.52
CA LEU A 6 -1.68 3.49 -2.34
C LEU A 6 -0.93 4.81 -2.16
N LEU A 7 0.27 4.74 -1.56
CA LEU A 7 1.11 5.90 -1.27
C LEU A 7 2.31 5.90 -2.22
N HIS A 8 2.29 6.81 -3.19
CA HIS A 8 3.33 6.96 -4.19
C HIS A 8 4.44 7.85 -3.67
N LEU A 9 5.69 7.43 -3.78
CA LEU A 9 6.84 8.27 -3.45
C LEU A 9 7.02 9.33 -4.55
N GLU A 10 6.98 10.61 -4.17
CA GLU A 10 7.16 11.75 -5.09
C GLU A 10 8.61 12.25 -5.08
N SER A 11 9.28 12.20 -3.92
CA SER A 11 10.67 12.64 -3.77
C SER A 11 11.52 11.60 -3.04
N PRO A 12 12.81 11.45 -3.40
CA PRO A 12 13.72 10.60 -2.63
C PRO A 12 13.89 11.14 -1.20
N PRO A 13 14.28 10.30 -0.24
CA PRO A 13 14.58 10.74 1.11
C PRO A 13 15.59 11.90 1.15
N VAL A 14 15.23 12.97 1.85
CA VAL A 14 16.07 14.16 2.09
C VAL A 14 16.51 14.15 3.55
N ALA A 15 17.81 14.34 3.79
CA ALA A 15 18.35 14.44 5.13
C ALA A 15 18.15 15.86 5.69
N LEU A 16 17.74 15.96 6.95
CA LEU A 16 17.46 17.22 7.64
C LEU A 16 17.83 17.10 9.13
N ASP A 17 18.95 17.71 9.54
CA ASP A 17 19.41 17.74 10.94
C ASP A 17 19.42 16.37 11.67
N GLY A 18 19.89 15.32 10.98
CA GLY A 18 19.93 13.96 11.52
C GLY A 18 18.58 13.22 11.48
N LEU A 19 17.56 13.83 10.90
CA LEU A 19 16.31 13.20 10.49
C LEU A 19 16.30 13.01 8.98
N HIS A 20 15.34 12.23 8.49
CA HIS A 20 15.07 12.09 7.08
C HIS A 20 13.60 12.38 6.81
N TYR A 21 13.28 12.95 5.67
CA TYR A 21 11.90 13.02 5.22
C TYR A 21 11.76 12.62 3.75
N ALA A 22 10.58 12.13 3.39
CA ALA A 22 10.22 11.82 2.02
C ALA A 22 8.79 12.32 1.75
N VAL A 23 8.54 12.81 0.53
CA VAL A 23 7.22 13.27 0.12
C VAL A 23 6.49 12.14 -0.60
N PHE A 24 5.26 11.91 -0.19
CA PHE A 24 4.35 10.92 -0.75
C PHE A 24 3.11 11.60 -1.31
N SER A 25 2.43 10.90 -2.21
CA SER A 25 1.12 11.28 -2.70
C SER A 25 0.15 10.12 -2.78
N CYS A 26 -1.14 10.41 -2.73
CA CYS A 26 -2.22 9.45 -2.96
C CYS A 26 -3.47 10.16 -3.51
N LEU A 27 -4.43 9.39 -4.02
CA LEU A 27 -5.74 9.91 -4.46
C LEU A 27 -6.68 10.02 -3.27
N GLN A 28 -7.24 11.21 -3.04
CA GLN A 28 -8.10 11.49 -1.89
C GLN A 28 -9.50 11.92 -2.34
N TRP A 29 -10.52 11.43 -1.64
CA TRP A 29 -11.94 11.69 -1.94
C TRP A 29 -12.64 12.57 -0.91
N LYS A 30 -11.90 13.09 0.07
CA LYS A 30 -12.40 13.99 1.10
C LYS A 30 -11.65 15.32 1.09
N THR A 31 -12.36 16.40 1.39
CA THR A 31 -11.74 17.70 1.67
C THR A 31 -10.94 17.62 2.97
N PRO A 32 -10.06 18.59 3.28
CA PRO A 32 -9.42 18.67 4.59
C PRO A 32 -10.41 18.63 5.77
N ASN A 33 -11.67 19.01 5.56
CA ASN A 33 -12.75 18.97 6.54
C ASN A 33 -13.60 17.69 6.52
N LEU A 34 -13.06 16.61 5.94
CA LEU A 34 -13.68 15.27 5.84
C LEU A 34 -14.98 15.21 5.00
N GLU A 35 -15.32 16.27 4.28
CA GLU A 35 -16.48 16.29 3.38
C GLU A 35 -16.19 15.50 2.10
N LEU A 36 -17.15 14.72 1.62
CA LEU A 36 -16.99 13.93 0.41
C LEU A 36 -16.90 14.84 -0.82
N MET A 37 -15.93 14.57 -1.68
CA MET A 37 -15.73 15.29 -2.93
C MET A 37 -16.39 14.55 -4.10
N THR A 38 -16.89 15.30 -5.08
CA THR A 38 -17.46 14.75 -6.32
C THR A 38 -16.40 14.24 -7.30
N GLN A 39 -15.16 14.70 -7.12
CA GLN A 39 -13.99 14.30 -7.90
C GLN A 39 -12.84 13.98 -6.94
N ALA A 40 -12.00 13.03 -7.31
CA ALA A 40 -10.78 12.75 -6.56
C ALA A 40 -9.81 13.94 -6.66
N SER A 41 -9.05 14.15 -5.61
CA SER A 41 -7.95 15.11 -5.53
C SER A 41 -6.62 14.39 -5.27
N LYS A 42 -5.49 15.02 -5.57
CA LYS A 42 -4.17 14.52 -5.17
C LYS A 42 -3.88 15.02 -3.77
N GLN A 43 -3.70 14.12 -2.80
CA GLN A 43 -3.15 14.51 -1.51
C GLN A 43 -1.63 14.31 -1.53
N ARG A 44 -0.87 15.34 -1.17
CA ARG A 44 0.58 15.30 -0.97
C ARG A 44 0.90 15.51 0.50
N PHE A 45 1.75 14.67 1.06
CA PHE A 45 2.16 14.77 2.44
C PHE A 45 3.60 14.29 2.61
N ALA A 46 4.30 14.79 3.62
CA ALA A 46 5.64 14.36 3.95
C ALA A 46 5.62 13.41 5.14
N ILE A 47 6.53 12.43 5.15
CA ILE A 47 6.81 11.60 6.32
C ILE A 47 8.21 11.96 6.83
N LEU A 48 8.29 12.48 8.05
CA LEU A 48 9.53 12.77 8.78
C LEU A 48 9.85 11.60 9.70
N TYR A 49 11.06 11.04 9.63
CA TYR A 49 11.43 9.84 10.38
C TYR A 49 12.92 9.85 10.74
N ASN A 50 13.27 9.10 11.81
CA ASN A 50 14.65 8.90 12.26
C ASN A 50 15.13 7.44 12.08
N GLN A 51 14.25 6.55 11.63
CA GLN A 51 14.55 5.15 11.33
C GLN A 51 13.99 4.79 9.95
N PRO A 52 14.66 3.92 9.17
CA PRO A 52 14.21 3.54 7.84
C PRO A 52 12.75 3.07 7.82
N LEU A 53 11.92 3.70 6.98
CA LEU A 53 10.48 3.42 6.90
C LEU A 53 10.16 1.96 6.55
N GLU A 54 11.05 1.30 5.80
CA GLU A 54 10.93 -0.09 5.33
C GLU A 54 10.79 -1.11 6.46
N ASN A 55 11.36 -0.82 7.64
CA ASN A 55 11.32 -1.69 8.80
C ASN A 55 10.22 -1.30 9.79
N SER A 56 9.34 -0.36 9.43
CA SER A 56 8.31 0.17 10.31
C SER A 56 6.90 -0.22 9.86
N PHE A 57 6.01 -0.44 10.82
CA PHE A 57 4.57 -0.64 10.57
C PHE A 57 3.87 0.66 10.14
N VAL A 58 4.60 1.78 10.03
CA VAL A 58 4.06 3.10 9.73
C VAL A 58 3.41 3.11 8.36
N MET A 59 4.06 2.58 7.33
CA MET A 59 3.47 2.60 5.97
C MET A 59 2.14 1.86 5.92
N GLU A 60 2.06 0.67 6.54
CA GLU A 60 0.79 -0.08 6.62
C GLU A 60 -0.26 0.69 7.45
N THR A 61 0.15 1.38 8.51
CA THR A 61 -0.73 2.25 9.30
C THR A 61 -1.30 3.39 8.46
N LEU A 62 -0.45 4.07 7.69
CA LEU A 62 -0.85 5.19 6.84
C LEU A 62 -1.73 4.73 5.67
N GLU A 63 -1.50 3.53 5.13
CA GLU A 63 -2.42 2.91 4.16
C GLU A 63 -3.80 2.67 4.76
N GLN A 64 -3.88 2.11 5.98
CA GLN A 64 -5.16 1.93 6.67
C GLN A 64 -5.83 3.27 6.97
N ALA A 65 -5.07 4.27 7.40
CA ALA A 65 -5.56 5.63 7.60
C ALA A 65 -6.10 6.24 6.32
N HIS A 66 -5.42 6.01 5.21
CA HIS A 66 -5.85 6.47 3.90
C HIS A 66 -7.18 5.82 3.48
N ILE A 67 -7.30 4.50 3.63
CA ILE A 67 -8.54 3.74 3.31
C ILE A 67 -9.73 4.25 4.12
N GLN A 68 -9.53 4.64 5.39
CA GLN A 68 -10.58 5.19 6.25
C GLN A 68 -10.86 6.69 5.96
N GLY A 69 -10.07 7.32 5.09
CA GLY A 69 -10.08 8.76 4.83
C GLY A 69 -9.55 9.61 6.00
N ALA A 70 -8.88 8.98 6.97
CA ALA A 70 -8.29 9.63 8.15
C ALA A 70 -7.04 10.45 7.81
N MET A 71 -6.46 10.22 6.63
CA MET A 71 -5.36 11.03 6.11
C MET A 71 -5.81 12.42 5.65
N SER A 72 -7.12 12.70 5.50
CA SER A 72 -7.57 13.98 4.94
C SER A 72 -7.04 15.18 5.73
N GLY A 73 -6.46 16.15 5.02
CA GLY A 73 -5.91 17.36 5.66
C GLY A 73 -4.56 17.16 6.35
N VAL A 74 -4.00 15.94 6.43
CA VAL A 74 -2.65 15.71 6.94
C VAL A 74 -1.61 16.19 5.92
N LYS A 75 -0.70 17.08 6.34
CA LYS A 75 0.43 17.57 5.53
C LYS A 75 1.75 16.89 5.90
N VAL A 76 2.02 16.70 7.18
CA VAL A 76 3.25 16.04 7.65
C VAL A 76 2.91 14.98 8.68
N VAL A 77 3.53 13.81 8.55
CA VAL A 77 3.51 12.73 9.52
C VAL A 77 4.91 12.63 10.11
N ALA A 78 5.08 12.99 11.37
CA ALA A 78 6.36 12.81 12.06
C ALA A 78 6.35 11.53 12.89
N VAL A 79 7.26 10.63 12.57
CA VAL A 79 7.41 9.31 13.19
C VAL A 79 8.51 9.38 14.23
N HIS A 80 8.17 9.14 15.49
CA HIS A 80 9.17 9.06 16.56
C HIS A 80 8.86 7.91 17.51
N LYS A 81 9.68 6.85 17.46
CA LYS A 81 9.49 5.63 18.27
C LYS A 81 8.10 5.02 18.00
N ASN A 82 7.21 5.06 19.00
CA ASN A 82 5.84 4.57 18.91
C ASN A 82 4.81 5.71 18.84
N LEU A 83 5.22 6.91 18.43
CA LEU A 83 4.36 8.08 18.29
C LEU A 83 4.32 8.50 16.82
N LEU A 84 3.10 8.62 16.27
CA LEU A 84 2.83 9.36 15.05
C LEU A 84 2.29 10.72 15.42
N TYR A 85 3.00 11.76 14.99
CA TYR A 85 2.59 13.12 15.23
C TYR A 85 2.11 13.71 13.89
N LEU A 86 0.81 14.00 13.80
CA LEU A 86 0.14 14.38 12.56
C LEU A 86 -0.06 15.90 12.51
N PHE A 87 0.59 16.55 11.54
CA PHE A 87 0.44 17.98 11.30
C PHE A 87 -0.62 18.23 10.24
N LEU A 88 -1.72 18.84 10.67
CA LEU A 88 -2.88 19.15 9.85
C LEU A 88 -2.72 20.50 9.14
N SER A 89 -3.26 20.58 7.93
CA SER A 89 -3.38 21.81 7.14
C SER A 89 -4.12 22.88 7.93
N ARG A 90 -3.72 24.15 7.74
CA ARG A 90 -4.46 25.33 8.26
C ARG A 90 -5.93 25.40 7.82
N GLU A 91 -6.31 24.65 6.78
CA GLU A 91 -7.67 24.57 6.25
C GLU A 91 -8.58 23.63 7.05
N VAL A 92 -8.01 22.78 7.91
CA VAL A 92 -8.79 21.91 8.80
C VAL A 92 -9.41 22.77 9.90
N ALA A 93 -10.73 22.90 9.89
CA ALA A 93 -11.48 23.59 10.91
C ALA A 93 -11.33 22.88 12.26
N SER A 94 -11.29 23.65 13.35
CA SER A 94 -11.17 23.11 14.70
C SER A 94 -12.27 22.11 15.06
N ILE A 95 -13.48 22.30 14.52
CA ILE A 95 -14.61 21.38 14.71
C ILE A 95 -14.39 20.00 14.08
N THR A 96 -13.48 19.88 13.11
CA THR A 96 -13.16 18.64 12.42
C THR A 96 -12.20 17.75 13.22
N PHE A 97 -11.43 18.31 14.16
CA PHE A 97 -10.41 17.58 14.92
C PHE A 97 -10.97 16.34 15.65
N PRO A 98 -12.07 16.43 16.42
CA PRO A 98 -12.63 15.25 17.09
C PRO A 98 -13.07 14.15 16.12
N ALA A 99 -13.55 14.53 14.93
CA ALA A 99 -13.93 13.57 13.89
C ALA A 99 -12.69 12.87 13.30
N MET A 100 -11.58 13.60 13.10
CA MET A 100 -10.31 13.00 12.70
C MET A 100 -9.79 12.03 13.76
N GLU A 101 -9.75 12.44 15.03
CA GLU A 101 -9.35 11.56 16.14
C GLU A 101 -10.17 10.26 16.15
N THR A 102 -11.48 10.38 15.97
CA THR A 102 -12.40 9.24 15.90
C THR A 102 -12.06 8.28 14.75
N LEU A 103 -11.64 8.80 13.59
CA LEU A 103 -11.19 7.97 12.46
C LEU A 103 -9.88 7.24 12.75
N TRP A 104 -8.98 7.85 13.53
CA TRP A 104 -7.69 7.28 13.90
C TRP A 104 -7.79 6.22 15.00
N THR A 105 -8.77 6.29 15.90
CA THR A 105 -9.01 5.31 16.96
C THR A 105 -8.96 3.85 16.47
N PRO A 106 -9.81 3.39 15.53
CA PRO A 106 -9.78 1.99 15.08
C PRO A 106 -8.46 1.58 14.40
N ILE A 107 -7.69 2.55 13.87
CA ILE A 107 -6.39 2.29 13.24
C ILE A 107 -5.32 2.07 14.31
N THR A 108 -5.29 2.89 15.36
CA THR A 108 -4.38 2.71 16.49
C THR A 108 -4.66 1.42 17.27
N GLU A 109 -5.90 0.95 17.25
CA GLU A 109 -6.30 -0.30 17.90
C GLU A 109 -5.87 -1.57 17.13
N LEU A 110 -5.35 -1.47 15.91
CA LEU A 110 -4.87 -2.64 15.15
C LEU A 110 -3.69 -3.33 15.84
N ASP A 111 -3.56 -4.65 15.69
CA ASP A 111 -2.45 -5.44 16.29
C ASP A 111 -1.07 -4.97 15.93
N LEU A 112 -0.90 -4.59 14.67
CA LEU A 112 0.35 -4.07 14.13
C LEU A 112 0.74 -2.74 14.78
N ASN A 113 -0.23 -2.04 15.37
CA ASN A 113 -0.11 -0.71 15.95
C ASN A 113 -0.18 -0.75 17.47
N GLN A 114 0.03 -1.91 18.10
CA GLN A 114 -0.06 -2.05 19.54
C GLN A 114 0.95 -1.13 20.24
N GLY A 115 0.44 -0.15 20.98
CA GLY A 115 1.25 0.86 21.67
C GLY A 115 1.64 2.07 20.81
N LEU A 116 1.16 2.14 19.57
CA LEU A 116 1.23 3.35 18.76
C LEU A 116 0.33 4.42 19.36
N LYS A 117 0.91 5.58 19.64
CA LYS A 117 0.19 6.81 19.99
C LYS A 117 0.07 7.68 18.74
N VAL A 118 -1.04 8.39 18.63
CA VAL A 118 -1.27 9.36 17.57
C VAL A 118 -1.62 10.68 18.25
N ASP A 119 -0.81 11.70 17.98
CA ASP A 119 -1.05 13.08 18.41
C ASP A 119 -1.25 13.96 17.18
N PHE A 120 -1.94 15.08 17.37
CA PHE A 120 -2.28 16.02 16.30
C PHE A 120 -1.78 17.42 16.66
N ALA A 121 -1.24 18.14 15.67
CA ALA A 121 -1.07 19.59 15.72
C ALA A 121 -1.57 20.24 14.44
N CYS A 122 -1.78 21.55 14.50
CA CYS A 122 -2.04 22.34 13.32
C CYS A 122 -0.76 23.00 12.78
N GLU A 123 -0.74 23.24 11.47
CA GLU A 123 0.30 24.00 10.78
C GLU A 123 0.58 25.37 11.44
N ASN A 124 -0.45 26.02 11.97
CA ASN A 124 -0.32 27.32 12.65
C ASN A 124 0.53 27.25 13.92
N GLU A 125 0.49 26.15 14.67
CA GLU A 125 1.33 25.96 15.86
C GLU A 125 2.80 25.85 15.50
N VAL A 126 3.12 25.21 14.38
CA VAL A 126 4.49 25.11 13.87
C VAL A 126 5.02 26.48 13.43
N TYR A 127 4.24 27.24 12.65
CA TYR A 127 4.66 28.57 12.20
C TYR A 127 4.75 29.61 13.33
N SER A 128 3.89 29.48 14.34
CA SER A 128 3.92 30.34 15.54
C SER A 128 4.92 29.91 16.61
N CYS A 129 5.70 28.85 16.35
CA CYS A 129 6.68 28.29 17.27
C CYS A 129 6.07 27.83 18.62
N ARG A 130 4.81 27.36 18.58
CA ARG A 130 4.03 26.91 19.75
C ARG A 130 3.79 25.40 19.78
N SER A 131 4.25 24.66 18.77
CA SER A 131 4.15 23.20 18.75
C SER A 131 4.97 22.60 19.90
N ASP A 132 4.38 21.62 20.58
CA ASP A 132 5.04 20.84 21.64
C ASP A 132 5.91 19.69 21.08
N TYR A 133 5.87 19.45 19.76
CA TYR A 133 6.71 18.46 19.11
C TYR A 133 8.18 18.91 19.07
N ALA A 134 9.07 18.12 19.67
CA ALA A 134 10.48 18.50 19.86
C ALA A 134 11.24 18.86 18.56
N PHE A 135 10.84 18.29 17.42
CA PHE A 135 11.46 18.54 16.11
C PHE A 135 10.58 19.42 15.21
N TRP A 136 9.74 20.29 15.78
CA TRP A 136 8.93 21.23 15.01
C TRP A 136 9.72 22.15 14.06
N PRO A 137 11.00 22.53 14.30
CA PRO A 137 11.77 23.29 13.32
C PRO A 137 11.96 22.55 12.00
N ALA A 138 12.23 21.24 12.06
CA ALA A 138 12.34 20.40 10.87
C ALA A 138 11.00 20.30 10.12
N VAL A 139 9.88 20.17 10.86
CA VAL A 139 8.54 20.17 10.28
C VAL A 139 8.24 21.51 9.59
N LYS A 140 8.65 22.63 10.20
CA LYS A 140 8.51 23.97 9.61
C LYS A 140 9.27 24.08 8.29
N GLU A 141 10.51 23.59 8.24
CA GLU A 141 11.31 23.59 7.02
C GLU A 141 10.67 22.73 5.92
N ILE A 142 10.15 21.56 6.26
CA ILE A 142 9.43 20.68 5.32
C ILE A 142 8.19 21.37 4.76
N LEU A 143 7.38 21.98 5.63
CA LEU A 143 6.17 22.72 5.24
C LEU A 143 6.50 23.95 4.37
N ALA A 144 7.64 24.61 4.60
CA ALA A 144 8.07 25.77 3.81
C ALA A 144 8.69 25.38 2.46
N SER A 145 9.32 24.21 2.38
CA SER A 145 10.08 23.77 1.19
C SER A 145 9.25 22.92 0.22
N ASN A 146 8.04 22.51 0.60
CA ASN A 146 7.21 21.61 -0.18
C ASN A 146 5.76 22.10 -0.24
N GLU A 147 5.15 22.04 -1.42
CA GLU A 147 3.71 22.19 -1.58
C GLU A 147 3.02 20.89 -1.12
N LEU A 148 2.44 20.92 0.08
CA LEU A 148 1.76 19.78 0.72
C LEU A 148 0.29 20.13 0.94
N GLY A 149 -0.58 19.11 0.98
CA GLY A 149 -2.02 19.26 1.18
C GLY A 149 -2.83 18.58 0.09
N VAL A 150 -4.10 18.95 -0.02
CA VAL A 150 -5.02 18.44 -1.03
C VAL A 150 -5.01 19.40 -2.23
N GLU A 151 -4.58 18.91 -3.38
CA GLU A 151 -4.52 19.62 -4.65
C GLU A 151 -5.57 19.05 -5.61
N GLN A 152 -6.22 19.91 -6.40
CA GLN A 152 -7.19 19.43 -7.38
C GLN A 152 -6.50 18.52 -8.39
N TYR A 153 -7.03 17.31 -8.55
CA TYR A 153 -6.52 16.39 -9.55
C TYR A 153 -6.98 16.85 -10.93
N VAL A 154 -6.11 17.49 -11.68
CA VAL A 154 -6.40 17.83 -13.08
C VAL A 154 -6.22 16.56 -13.89
N THR A 155 -7.33 15.88 -14.19
CA THR A 155 -7.34 14.79 -15.15
C THR A 155 -6.80 15.35 -16.46
N PRO A 156 -5.68 14.84 -17.01
CA PRO A 156 -5.24 15.26 -18.32
C PRO A 156 -6.41 15.01 -19.26
N ILE A 157 -6.91 16.07 -19.91
CA ILE A 157 -7.87 15.92 -20.99
C ILE A 157 -7.11 15.07 -22.02
N LEU A 158 -7.42 13.78 -22.08
CA LEU A 158 -7.01 12.94 -23.20
C LEU A 158 -7.55 13.68 -24.41
N GLY A 159 -6.64 14.27 -25.20
CA GLY A 159 -7.01 14.94 -26.43
C GLY A 159 -7.94 14.00 -27.16
N ARG A 160 -9.22 14.41 -27.30
CA ARG A 160 -10.14 13.72 -28.18
C ARG A 160 -9.40 13.68 -29.51
N SER A 161 -8.96 12.50 -29.92
CA SER A 161 -8.56 12.27 -31.29
C SER A 161 -9.84 12.46 -32.11
N GLN A 162 -10.10 13.70 -32.52
CA GLN A 162 -11.00 14.00 -33.62
C GLN A 162 -10.26 13.46 -34.85
N ASP A 163 -10.55 12.21 -35.19
CA ASP A 163 -10.37 11.59 -36.52
C ASP A 163 -10.71 10.09 -36.42
N ILE A 164 -11.96 9.76 -36.09
CA ILE A 164 -12.61 8.54 -36.57
C ILE A 164 -14.05 8.91 -36.90
N VAL A 165 -14.33 8.95 -38.19
CA VAL A 165 -15.67 8.97 -38.79
C VAL A 165 -16.01 7.51 -39.13
N ASP A 166 -17.29 7.14 -38.97
CA ASP A 166 -17.99 5.88 -39.35
C ASP A 166 -17.70 4.64 -38.47
N ASP A 167 -18.66 3.84 -37.99
CA ASP A 167 -20.03 3.54 -38.45
C ASP A 167 -21.00 3.34 -37.27
N ALA A 168 -22.24 3.78 -37.45
CA ALA A 168 -23.32 3.60 -36.49
C ALA A 168 -23.89 2.18 -36.50
N ILE A 169 -24.07 1.59 -35.32
CA ILE A 169 -25.12 0.59 -35.07
C ILE A 169 -26.36 1.38 -34.60
N GLU A 170 -27.30 1.61 -35.51
CA GLU A 170 -28.63 2.14 -35.22
C GLU A 170 -29.50 1.10 -34.48
N LEU A 171 -29.98 1.48 -33.29
CA LEU A 171 -31.25 1.01 -32.76
C LEU A 171 -32.35 1.96 -33.27
N ARG A 172 -33.23 1.40 -34.11
CA ARG A 172 -34.37 2.05 -34.77
C ARG A 172 -35.34 2.71 -33.77
N PHE A 173 -35.67 3.98 -34.00
CA PHE A 173 -37.01 4.52 -33.80
C PHE A 173 -37.35 5.47 -34.95
N ALA A 174 -38.58 5.38 -35.45
CA ALA A 174 -39.01 5.86 -36.75
C ALA A 174 -39.47 7.33 -36.77
N ALA A 175 -39.40 7.87 -37.99
CA ALA A 175 -40.21 8.93 -38.61
C ALA A 175 -39.71 10.39 -38.57
N GLY A 176 -39.33 10.89 -39.77
CA GLY A 176 -39.90 12.12 -40.30
C GLY A 176 -38.95 13.29 -40.59
N ASP A 177 -38.65 13.49 -41.88
CA ASP A 177 -38.47 14.76 -42.61
C ASP A 177 -37.17 15.61 -42.53
N ILE A 178 -36.33 15.38 -43.56
CA ILE A 178 -35.80 16.31 -44.60
C ILE A 178 -35.42 17.76 -44.22
N GLY A 179 -34.15 18.16 -44.49
CA GLY A 179 -33.82 19.57 -44.82
C GLY A 179 -32.35 20.05 -44.73
N LEU A 180 -31.55 19.76 -45.76
CA LEU A 180 -30.51 20.58 -46.47
C LEU A 180 -29.67 21.72 -45.82
N CYS A 181 -28.40 21.77 -46.30
CA CYS A 181 -27.45 22.90 -46.50
C CYS A 181 -26.60 23.38 -45.29
N ALA A 182 -25.39 23.92 -45.40
CA ALA A 182 -24.30 23.89 -46.40
C ALA A 182 -23.07 24.60 -45.76
N SER A 183 -21.87 24.21 -46.18
CA SER A 183 -20.65 25.04 -46.36
C SER A 183 -19.76 25.56 -45.21
N ALA A 184 -18.45 25.37 -45.47
CA ALA A 184 -17.34 26.32 -45.38
C ALA A 184 -16.46 26.41 -44.10
N THR A 185 -15.26 25.84 -44.24
CA THR A 185 -13.93 26.24 -43.70
C THR A 185 -13.54 27.70 -44.09
N PRO A 186 -12.47 28.36 -43.55
CA PRO A 186 -11.13 27.79 -43.38
C PRO A 186 -10.21 28.27 -42.23
N ALA A 187 -9.07 27.56 -42.21
CA ALA A 187 -7.78 27.67 -41.54
C ALA A 187 -7.16 29.05 -41.22
N MET A 188 -6.27 29.07 -40.23
CA MET A 188 -5.10 29.97 -40.16
C MET A 188 -3.89 29.31 -39.46
N GLN A 189 -2.74 29.37 -40.14
CA GLN A 189 -1.37 28.96 -39.78
C GLN A 189 -0.74 30.00 -38.81
N LEU A 190 0.03 29.64 -37.77
CA LEU A 190 1.43 29.16 -37.67
C LEU A 190 2.49 30.25 -37.95
N GLU A 191 3.16 30.76 -36.91
CA GLU A 191 4.48 31.42 -37.01
C GLU A 191 5.38 31.16 -35.77
N HIS A 192 6.68 31.07 -36.08
CA HIS A 192 7.86 30.71 -35.28
C HIS A 192 8.59 31.94 -34.71
N ALA A 193 9.24 31.82 -33.53
CA ALA A 193 10.50 32.51 -33.16
C ALA A 193 11.08 31.82 -31.88
N SER A 194 12.21 31.09 -31.92
CA SER A 194 13.62 31.52 -32.02
C SER A 194 14.28 31.94 -30.68
N SER A 195 14.88 30.94 -30.01
CA SER A 195 16.15 30.90 -29.25
C SER A 195 16.67 32.11 -28.45
N LEU A 196 16.90 31.88 -27.14
CA LEU A 196 18.04 32.43 -26.39
C LEU A 196 18.46 31.40 -25.31
N GLU A 197 19.55 30.67 -25.60
CA GLU A 197 20.19 29.72 -24.69
C GLU A 197 21.04 30.44 -23.64
N CYS A 198 20.95 30.01 -22.36
CA CYS A 198 21.90 30.38 -21.32
C CYS A 198 22.78 29.17 -20.96
N LEU A 199 23.92 29.05 -21.63
CA LEU A 199 25.01 28.17 -21.22
C LEU A 199 25.70 28.76 -19.98
N LYS A 200 25.34 28.30 -18.77
CA LYS A 200 26.22 28.43 -17.59
C LYS A 200 25.93 27.50 -16.39
N CYS A 201 25.21 26.40 -16.58
CA CYS A 201 24.95 25.43 -15.50
C CYS A 201 25.18 23.95 -15.90
N SER A 202 26.04 23.66 -16.88
CA SER A 202 26.48 22.29 -17.15
C SER A 202 27.77 21.97 -16.39
N ASN A 203 27.72 20.86 -15.63
CA ASN A 203 28.87 20.06 -15.18
C ASN A 203 29.53 20.35 -13.81
N ALA A 204 28.78 20.73 -12.77
CA ALA A 204 29.30 20.76 -11.40
C ALA A 204 28.89 19.56 -10.50
N TRP A 205 28.00 18.66 -10.96
CA TRP A 205 27.40 17.63 -10.07
C TRP A 205 27.88 16.19 -10.31
N ARG A 206 28.93 15.98 -11.12
CA ARG A 206 29.32 14.62 -11.53
C ARG A 206 30.50 14.02 -10.77
N GLN A 207 31.09 14.70 -9.79
CA GLN A 207 32.22 14.16 -9.05
C GLN A 207 32.18 14.63 -7.60
N THR A 208 31.49 13.90 -6.74
CA THR A 208 31.91 13.50 -5.38
C THR A 208 30.72 12.94 -4.60
N SER A 209 30.52 11.62 -4.69
CA SER A 209 30.01 10.79 -3.59
C SER A 209 30.15 9.34 -3.99
N SER A 210 31.12 8.66 -3.37
CA SER A 210 31.33 7.22 -3.45
C SER A 210 30.06 6.48 -3.01
N LEU A 211 29.44 5.79 -3.96
CA LEU A 211 28.21 5.00 -3.85
C LEU A 211 28.42 3.62 -3.21
N GLU A 212 29.26 3.48 -2.17
CA GLU A 212 29.63 2.14 -1.67
C GLU A 212 29.13 1.76 -0.26
N ASP A 213 28.44 2.65 0.48
CA ASP A 213 28.03 2.34 1.87
C ASP A 213 26.51 2.27 2.13
N PHE A 214 25.68 2.10 1.09
CA PHE A 214 24.25 1.82 1.31
C PHE A 214 24.02 0.32 1.53
N PRO A 215 23.37 -0.11 2.63
CA PRO A 215 22.95 -1.50 2.76
C PRO A 215 22.01 -1.85 1.61
N PRO A 216 22.17 -3.03 0.97
CA PRO A 216 21.40 -3.39 -0.21
C PRO A 216 19.90 -3.38 0.11
N GLU A 217 19.17 -2.65 -0.75
CA GLU A 217 17.72 -2.46 -0.76
C GLU A 217 16.96 -3.77 -0.53
N LEU A 218 15.96 -3.76 0.36
CA LEU A 218 15.18 -4.96 0.69
C LEU A 218 14.15 -5.25 -0.39
N GLU A 219 14.54 -5.98 -1.42
CA GLU A 219 13.62 -6.47 -2.43
C GLU A 219 12.59 -7.45 -1.81
N PRO A 220 11.28 -7.28 -2.09
CA PRO A 220 10.28 -8.27 -1.71
C PRO A 220 10.55 -9.60 -2.41
N LEU A 221 10.11 -10.72 -1.81
CA LEU A 221 10.23 -12.03 -2.44
C LEU A 221 9.57 -12.01 -3.82
N ASN A 222 10.31 -12.41 -4.84
CA ASN A 222 9.77 -12.53 -6.19
C ASN A 222 9.06 -13.88 -6.36
N GLN A 223 8.38 -14.07 -7.50
CA GLN A 223 7.62 -15.29 -7.77
C GLN A 223 8.48 -16.56 -7.76
N SER A 224 9.67 -16.49 -8.36
CA SER A 224 10.59 -17.63 -8.42
C SER A 224 11.06 -18.04 -7.02
N GLU A 225 11.27 -17.08 -6.13
CA GLU A 225 11.61 -17.34 -4.73
C GLU A 225 10.45 -17.96 -3.94
N LEU A 226 9.22 -17.48 -4.14
CA LEU A 226 8.02 -18.10 -3.54
C LEU A 226 7.83 -19.54 -4.01
N GLU A 227 8.02 -19.80 -5.31
CA GLU A 227 8.00 -21.15 -5.87
C GLU A 227 9.11 -22.03 -5.31
N ALA A 228 10.34 -21.50 -5.18
CA ALA A 228 11.46 -22.21 -4.59
C ALA A 228 11.20 -22.61 -3.13
N ILE A 229 10.58 -21.73 -2.34
CA ILE A 229 10.11 -22.03 -0.98
C ILE A 229 9.08 -23.16 -1.02
N GLY A 230 8.10 -23.08 -1.93
CA GLY A 230 7.09 -24.14 -2.11
C GLY A 230 7.71 -25.49 -2.44
N GLN A 231 8.73 -25.53 -3.32
CA GLN A 231 9.46 -26.75 -3.64
C GLN A 231 10.29 -27.25 -2.45
N ALA A 232 10.95 -26.36 -1.71
CA ALA A 232 11.69 -26.71 -0.51
C ALA A 232 10.79 -27.39 0.54
N VAL A 233 9.61 -26.84 0.79
CA VAL A 233 8.60 -27.41 1.70
C VAL A 233 8.14 -28.79 1.21
N LYS A 234 7.83 -28.93 -0.09
CA LYS A 234 7.45 -30.21 -0.70
C LYS A 234 8.54 -31.28 -0.56
N ARG A 235 9.80 -30.94 -0.85
CA ARG A 235 10.94 -31.87 -0.74
C ARG A 235 11.14 -32.37 0.69
N ARG A 236 10.93 -31.50 1.68
CA ARG A 236 11.05 -31.87 3.10
C ARG A 236 9.99 -32.89 3.53
N GLY A 237 8.84 -32.92 2.86
CA GLY A 237 7.75 -33.85 3.16
C GLY A 237 7.15 -33.70 4.56
N ASN A 238 7.44 -32.61 5.27
CA ASN A 238 6.88 -32.37 6.59
C ASN A 238 5.46 -31.83 6.46
N LEU A 239 4.48 -32.63 6.88
CA LEU A 239 3.06 -32.31 6.71
C LEU A 239 2.65 -31.01 7.42
N ARG A 240 3.19 -30.74 8.61
CA ARG A 240 2.94 -29.50 9.34
C ARG A 240 3.45 -28.29 8.58
N ASP A 241 4.67 -28.36 8.06
CA ASP A 241 5.27 -27.28 7.29
C ASP A 241 4.49 -27.04 5.97
N ALA A 242 4.00 -28.11 5.33
CA ALA A 242 3.16 -28.02 4.14
C ALA A 242 1.83 -27.29 4.41
N CYS A 243 1.16 -27.59 5.53
CA CYS A 243 -0.05 -26.86 5.94
C CYS A 243 0.25 -25.39 6.25
N LEU A 244 1.34 -25.10 6.97
CA LEU A 244 1.75 -23.73 7.25
C LEU A 244 2.03 -22.95 5.97
N TYR A 245 2.72 -23.57 5.00
CA TYR A 245 2.97 -22.97 3.69
C TYR A 245 1.66 -22.70 2.94
N ALA A 246 0.72 -23.66 2.89
CA ALA A 246 -0.56 -23.46 2.24
C ALA A 246 -1.32 -22.26 2.84
N LEU A 247 -1.40 -22.17 4.16
CA LEU A 247 -2.13 -21.08 4.83
C LEU A 247 -1.44 -19.72 4.69
N LEU A 248 -0.11 -19.67 4.83
CA LEU A 248 0.66 -18.42 4.72
C LEU A 248 0.80 -17.96 3.27
N CYS A 249 1.19 -18.87 2.39
CA CYS A 249 1.68 -18.56 1.05
C CYS A 249 0.59 -18.67 -0.02
N VAL A 250 -0.34 -19.63 0.10
CA VAL A 250 -1.39 -19.82 -0.90
C VAL A 250 -2.64 -19.04 -0.51
N GLU A 251 -3.10 -19.21 0.72
CA GLU A 251 -4.33 -18.58 1.23
C GLU A 251 -4.08 -17.13 1.68
N GLY A 252 -2.84 -16.78 2.03
CA GLY A 252 -2.46 -15.41 2.42
C GLY A 252 -2.95 -15.01 3.81
N LEU A 253 -3.12 -15.98 4.71
CA LEU A 253 -3.51 -15.72 6.10
C LEU A 253 -2.35 -15.14 6.89
N ARG A 254 -2.67 -14.28 7.86
CA ARG A 254 -1.66 -13.67 8.73
C ARG A 254 -1.13 -14.69 9.73
N VAL A 255 0.13 -14.52 10.14
CA VAL A 255 0.79 -15.36 11.14
C VAL A 255 -0.03 -15.49 12.44
N ASN A 256 -0.53 -14.39 12.98
CA ASN A 256 -1.29 -14.43 14.24
C ASN A 256 -2.63 -15.15 14.08
N GLU A 257 -3.32 -14.93 12.94
CA GLU A 257 -4.54 -15.69 12.61
C GLU A 257 -4.24 -17.20 12.60
N ILE A 258 -3.13 -17.62 11.98
CA ILE A 258 -2.73 -19.02 11.93
C ILE A 258 -2.39 -19.62 13.28
N ARG A 259 -1.74 -18.85 14.14
CA ARG A 259 -1.35 -19.31 15.48
C ARG A 259 -2.56 -19.55 16.38
N GLU A 260 -3.61 -18.75 16.24
CA GLU A 260 -4.78 -18.82 17.11
C GLU A 260 -5.86 -19.81 16.61
N MET A 261 -5.71 -20.34 15.40
CA MET A 261 -6.66 -21.29 14.82
C MET A 261 -6.68 -22.63 15.56
N LYS A 262 -7.88 -23.19 15.69
CA LYS A 262 -8.16 -24.52 16.25
C LYS A 262 -8.63 -25.49 15.18
N ALA A 263 -8.50 -26.79 15.46
CA ALA A 263 -8.99 -27.82 14.54
C ALA A 263 -10.52 -27.72 14.30
N SER A 264 -11.30 -27.27 15.29
CA SER A 264 -12.75 -27.04 15.14
C SER A 264 -13.12 -25.89 14.23
N ASP A 265 -12.19 -24.97 13.94
CA ASP A 265 -12.47 -23.81 13.08
C ASP A 265 -12.61 -24.21 11.60
N LEU A 266 -12.16 -25.42 11.25
CA LEU A 266 -12.30 -26.01 9.94
C LEU A 266 -13.71 -26.58 9.74
N SER A 267 -14.47 -25.99 8.83
CA SER A 267 -15.83 -26.45 8.52
C SER A 267 -15.83 -27.53 7.43
N LYS A 268 -16.93 -28.28 7.32
CA LYS A 268 -17.12 -29.29 6.26
C LYS A 268 -17.23 -28.71 4.85
N ASN A 269 -17.45 -27.40 4.71
CA ASN A 269 -17.69 -26.75 3.42
C ASN A 269 -16.42 -26.12 2.81
N ALA A 270 -15.23 -26.66 3.14
CA ALA A 270 -13.95 -26.07 2.76
C ALA A 270 -13.74 -24.60 3.20
N CYS A 271 -14.46 -24.18 4.24
CA CYS A 271 -14.33 -22.87 4.84
C CYS A 271 -13.65 -22.99 6.19
N MET A 272 -12.84 -21.99 6.53
CA MET A 272 -12.20 -21.88 7.83
C MET A 272 -12.65 -20.61 8.55
N THR A 273 -13.02 -20.77 9.82
CA THR A 273 -13.41 -19.65 10.69
C THR A 273 -12.15 -19.01 11.25
N VAL A 274 -11.82 -17.82 10.79
CA VAL A 274 -10.66 -17.07 11.26
C VAL A 274 -11.11 -16.11 12.34
N GLN A 275 -10.57 -16.27 13.55
CA GLN A 275 -10.78 -15.31 14.63
C GLN A 275 -9.99 -14.03 14.34
N LEU A 276 -10.65 -12.89 14.47
CA LEU A 276 -9.98 -11.59 14.38
C LEU A 276 -9.46 -11.27 15.79
N ALA A 277 -8.14 -11.32 15.94
CA ALA A 277 -7.36 -11.35 17.20
C ALA A 277 -7.71 -10.33 18.30
N LYS A 278 -8.61 -9.35 18.06
CA LYS A 278 -8.99 -8.32 19.05
C LYS A 278 -10.46 -8.19 19.39
N LYS A 279 -11.36 -9.00 18.80
CA LYS A 279 -12.77 -9.04 19.22
C LYS A 279 -13.20 -10.49 19.28
N PHE A 280 -13.25 -11.05 20.49
CA PHE A 280 -13.65 -12.45 20.77
C PHE A 280 -15.01 -12.85 20.17
N TRP A 281 -15.79 -11.88 19.66
CA TRP A 281 -17.09 -12.03 19.05
C TRP A 281 -17.14 -11.71 17.53
N LYS A 282 -16.03 -11.25 16.91
CA LYS A 282 -15.97 -11.03 15.45
C LYS A 282 -15.08 -12.09 14.81
N THR A 283 -15.71 -13.00 14.08
CA THR A 283 -15.06 -13.97 13.22
C THR A 283 -15.28 -13.58 11.76
N ARG A 284 -14.34 -13.98 10.89
CA ARG A 284 -14.58 -13.97 9.44
C ARG A 284 -14.44 -15.39 8.91
N THR A 285 -15.24 -15.73 7.93
CA THR A 285 -15.11 -17.00 7.22
C THR A 285 -14.20 -16.81 6.01
N GLN A 286 -13.12 -17.57 5.95
CA GLN A 286 -12.22 -17.63 4.79
C GLN A 286 -12.54 -18.92 4.02
N ALA A 287 -12.89 -18.80 2.74
CA ALA A 287 -12.91 -19.96 1.86
C ALA A 287 -11.47 -20.41 1.59
N LEU A 288 -11.21 -21.70 1.70
CA LEU A 288 -9.92 -22.32 1.37
C LEU A 288 -9.98 -22.95 -0.01
N SER A 289 -8.84 -23.03 -0.68
CA SER A 289 -8.70 -23.90 -1.85
C SER A 289 -8.94 -25.37 -1.46
N ALA A 290 -9.44 -26.17 -2.41
CA ALA A 290 -9.71 -27.59 -2.20
C ALA A 290 -8.44 -28.35 -1.75
N ASP A 291 -7.29 -28.01 -2.32
CA ASP A 291 -6.01 -28.62 -2.00
C ASP A 291 -5.54 -28.26 -0.58
N ALA A 292 -5.65 -26.98 -0.18
CA ALA A 292 -5.32 -26.56 1.17
C ALA A 292 -6.22 -27.24 2.20
N TYR A 293 -7.53 -27.32 1.91
CA TYR A 293 -8.50 -27.98 2.77
C TYR A 293 -8.17 -29.46 2.97
N ALA A 294 -7.93 -30.20 1.88
CA ALA A 294 -7.58 -31.61 1.93
C ALA A 294 -6.27 -31.85 2.71
N LEU A 295 -5.26 -30.99 2.49
CA LEU A 295 -3.98 -31.06 3.17
C LEU A 295 -4.12 -30.83 4.68
N ILE A 296 -4.91 -29.84 5.09
CA ILE A 296 -5.14 -29.52 6.51
C ILE A 296 -5.93 -30.63 7.19
N ASN A 297 -6.98 -31.17 6.55
CA ASN A 297 -7.71 -32.32 7.09
C ASN A 297 -6.81 -33.52 7.31
N HIS A 298 -6.00 -33.87 6.31
CA HIS A 298 -5.04 -34.97 6.44
C HIS A 298 -4.06 -34.74 7.60
N TYR A 299 -3.60 -33.50 7.80
CA TYR A 299 -2.75 -33.15 8.94
C TYR A 299 -3.47 -33.27 10.29
N VAL A 300 -4.72 -32.82 10.40
CA VAL A 300 -5.54 -32.94 11.62
C VAL A 300 -5.71 -34.41 12.01
N GLU A 301 -6.04 -35.26 11.03
CA GLU A 301 -6.19 -36.70 11.21
C GLU A 301 -4.88 -37.37 11.59
N ALA A 302 -3.80 -37.11 10.83
CA ALA A 302 -2.48 -37.71 11.07
C ALA A 302 -1.86 -37.30 12.41
N SER A 303 -2.19 -36.09 12.89
CA SER A 303 -1.71 -35.56 14.17
C SER A 303 -2.64 -35.89 15.35
N GLY A 304 -3.80 -36.51 15.09
CA GLY A 304 -4.77 -36.90 16.11
C GLY A 304 -5.35 -35.72 16.89
N LEU A 305 -5.49 -34.54 16.25
CA LEU A 305 -5.95 -33.33 16.93
C LEU A 305 -7.46 -33.41 17.23
N SER A 306 -7.84 -33.07 18.46
CA SER A 306 -9.25 -32.87 18.82
C SER A 306 -9.71 -31.47 18.42
N GLY A 307 -11.02 -31.27 18.26
CA GLY A 307 -11.57 -29.97 17.82
C GLY A 307 -11.12 -28.78 18.69
N ASN A 308 -10.92 -28.99 19.99
CA ASN A 308 -10.52 -27.93 20.92
C ASN A 308 -9.00 -27.66 20.94
N ASP A 309 -8.20 -28.44 20.22
CA ASP A 309 -6.75 -28.25 20.13
C ASP A 309 -6.40 -27.17 19.11
N PHE A 310 -5.27 -26.51 19.33
CA PHE A 310 -4.73 -25.59 18.34
C PHE A 310 -4.32 -26.37 17.09
N LEU A 311 -4.59 -25.80 15.92
CA LEU A 311 -4.22 -26.41 14.64
C LEU A 311 -2.71 -26.62 14.56
N PHE A 312 -1.93 -25.63 14.99
CA PHE A 312 -0.48 -25.76 15.13
C PHE A 312 -0.09 -25.63 16.60
N PRO A 313 -0.05 -26.74 17.35
CA PRO A 313 0.25 -26.71 18.77
C PRO A 313 1.75 -26.56 19.04
N SER A 314 2.09 -26.11 20.24
CA SER A 314 3.46 -26.16 20.76
C SER A 314 3.86 -27.61 21.07
N ALA A 315 5.17 -27.90 21.02
CA ALA A 315 5.67 -29.26 21.24
C ALA A 315 5.31 -29.75 22.65
N GLY A 316 4.55 -30.83 22.73
CA GLY A 316 4.14 -31.46 24.00
C GLY A 316 2.89 -30.85 24.65
N ASP A 317 2.28 -29.81 24.08
CA ASP A 317 1.05 -29.21 24.61
C ASP A 317 0.09 -28.77 23.49
N TYR A 318 -0.96 -29.56 23.28
CA TYR A 318 -2.02 -29.30 22.30
C TYR A 318 -2.91 -28.10 22.63
N LYS A 319 -2.87 -27.63 23.89
CA LYS A 319 -3.63 -26.48 24.39
C LYS A 319 -2.86 -25.17 24.31
N GLN A 320 -1.63 -25.19 23.80
CA GLN A 320 -0.84 -23.99 23.57
C GLN A 320 -0.55 -23.84 22.08
N PRO A 321 -0.74 -22.63 21.50
CA PRO A 321 -0.43 -22.40 20.11
C PRO A 321 1.08 -22.44 19.87
N ILE A 322 1.49 -22.69 18.63
CA ILE A 322 2.89 -22.60 18.20
C ILE A 322 3.45 -21.21 18.54
N SER A 323 4.65 -21.18 19.13
CA SER A 323 5.27 -19.92 19.51
C SER A 323 5.76 -19.12 18.29
N PRO A 324 5.82 -17.78 18.37
CA PRO A 324 6.34 -16.95 17.27
C PRO A 324 7.79 -17.31 16.91
N ALA A 325 8.58 -17.66 17.92
CA ALA A 325 9.98 -18.07 17.74
C ALA A 325 10.11 -19.36 16.92
N VAL A 326 9.25 -20.36 17.18
CA VAL A 326 9.24 -21.61 16.41
C VAL A 326 8.79 -21.34 14.98
N MET A 327 7.73 -20.54 14.77
CA MET A 327 7.28 -20.21 13.42
C MET A 327 8.35 -19.46 12.61
N LYS A 328 9.05 -18.50 13.24
CA LYS A 328 10.21 -17.82 12.63
C LYS A 328 11.33 -18.80 12.28
N LYS A 329 11.58 -19.81 13.11
CA LYS A 329 12.59 -20.85 12.85
C LYS A 329 12.18 -21.76 11.70
N VAL A 330 10.91 -22.15 11.62
CA VAL A 330 10.35 -22.93 10.51
C VAL A 330 10.53 -22.16 9.20
N PHE A 331 10.11 -20.90 9.15
CA PHE A 331 10.28 -20.07 7.97
C PHE A 331 11.75 -19.91 7.54
N LYS A 332 12.64 -19.62 8.49
CA LYS A 332 14.09 -19.57 8.20
C LYS A 332 14.62 -20.88 7.62
N SER A 333 14.11 -22.02 8.10
CA SER A 333 14.52 -23.33 7.57
C SER A 333 14.09 -23.52 6.11
N TRP A 334 12.93 -22.98 5.71
CA TRP A 334 12.49 -23.02 4.32
C TRP A 334 13.36 -22.14 3.42
N LEU A 335 13.73 -20.95 3.88
CA LEU A 335 14.63 -20.06 3.12
C LEU A 335 15.99 -20.70 2.88
N ILE A 336 16.57 -21.32 3.91
CA ILE A 336 17.85 -22.02 3.80
C ILE A 336 17.75 -23.17 2.78
N GLU A 337 16.69 -23.97 2.86
CA GLU A 337 16.46 -25.11 1.97
C GLU A 337 16.16 -24.68 0.51
N ALA A 338 15.54 -23.51 0.33
CA ALA A 338 15.31 -22.89 -0.97
C ALA A 338 16.56 -22.19 -1.53
N ASN A 339 17.68 -22.18 -0.79
CA ASN A 339 18.90 -21.45 -1.11
C ASN A 339 18.66 -19.93 -1.28
N ILE A 340 17.73 -19.38 -0.50
CA ILE A 340 17.42 -17.95 -0.46
C ILE A 340 18.15 -17.35 0.74
N ALA A 341 18.93 -16.29 0.49
CA ALA A 341 19.67 -15.63 1.54
C ALA A 341 18.69 -15.07 2.60
N PRO A 342 18.85 -15.37 3.90
CA PRO A 342 17.93 -14.91 4.96
C PRO A 342 17.96 -13.39 5.24
N ARG A 343 18.43 -12.57 4.29
CA ARG A 343 18.70 -11.12 4.43
C ARG A 343 17.42 -10.38 4.78
N HIS A 344 17.19 -10.18 6.09
CA HIS A 344 16.05 -9.45 6.68
C HIS A 344 14.64 -9.93 6.27
N LEU A 345 14.53 -11.08 5.58
CA LEU A 345 13.26 -11.70 5.25
C LEU A 345 12.54 -12.12 6.52
N SER A 346 11.33 -11.60 6.69
CA SER A 346 10.42 -11.95 7.77
C SER A 346 9.19 -12.63 7.19
N LEU A 347 8.39 -13.28 8.04
CA LEU A 347 7.08 -13.80 7.63
C LEU A 347 6.17 -12.70 7.04
N HIS A 348 6.41 -11.44 7.42
CA HIS A 348 5.70 -10.29 6.85
C HIS A 348 6.11 -10.02 5.39
N SER A 349 7.34 -10.35 5.00
CA SER A 349 7.84 -10.20 3.62
C SER A 349 7.06 -11.10 2.65
N ILE A 350 6.64 -12.30 3.06
CA ILE A 350 5.74 -13.17 2.26
C ILE A 350 4.37 -12.50 2.08
N GLY A 351 3.76 -12.04 3.18
CA GLY A 351 2.46 -11.39 3.12
C GLY A 351 2.47 -10.11 2.28
N ARG A 352 3.62 -9.42 2.19
CA ARG A 352 3.83 -8.31 1.25
C ARG A 352 3.92 -8.81 -0.19
N ALA A 353 4.78 -9.80 -0.48
CA ALA A 353 4.94 -10.37 -1.82
C ALA A 353 3.62 -10.87 -2.43
N LEU A 354 2.83 -11.63 -1.66
CA LEU A 354 1.52 -12.14 -2.12
C LEU A 354 0.48 -11.03 -2.33
N ARG A 355 0.55 -9.96 -1.54
CA ARG A 355 -0.31 -8.77 -1.77
C ARG A 355 0.07 -8.08 -3.08
N LEU A 356 1.37 -7.96 -3.38
CA LEU A 356 1.85 -7.42 -4.65
C LEU A 356 1.37 -8.30 -5.82
N GLU A 357 1.57 -9.64 -5.76
CA GLU A 357 1.16 -10.58 -6.81
C GLU A 357 -0.36 -10.58 -7.03
N ARG A 358 -1.16 -10.60 -5.96
CA ARG A 358 -2.62 -10.52 -6.08
C ARG A 358 -3.08 -9.18 -6.64
N SER A 359 -2.43 -8.08 -6.26
CA SER A 359 -2.71 -6.74 -6.82
C SER A 359 -2.43 -6.74 -8.32
N GLU A 360 -1.31 -7.31 -8.75
CA GLU A 360 -0.95 -7.45 -10.16
C GLU A 360 -1.95 -8.34 -10.92
N ALA A 361 -2.35 -9.48 -10.37
CA ALA A 361 -3.34 -10.36 -10.99
C ALA A 361 -4.73 -9.68 -11.13
N VAL A 362 -5.14 -8.91 -10.13
CA VAL A 362 -6.35 -8.07 -10.20
C VAL A 362 -6.18 -7.00 -11.28
N MET A 363 -5.02 -6.35 -11.35
CA MET A 363 -4.72 -5.36 -12.36
C MET A 363 -4.77 -5.96 -13.78
N GLN A 364 -4.18 -7.13 -14.00
CA GLN A 364 -4.25 -7.86 -15.26
C GLN A 364 -5.68 -8.33 -15.61
N SER A 365 -6.51 -8.65 -14.62
CA SER A 365 -7.92 -8.96 -14.82
C SER A 365 -8.69 -7.71 -15.29
N ILE A 366 -8.40 -6.55 -14.70
CA ILE A 366 -8.96 -5.26 -15.12
C ILE A 366 -8.48 -4.91 -16.54
N VAL A 367 -7.19 -5.07 -16.85
CA VAL A 367 -6.61 -4.89 -18.20
C VAL A 367 -7.36 -5.71 -19.24
N ARG A 368 -7.57 -7.01 -18.97
CA ARG A 368 -8.32 -7.91 -19.87
C ARG A 368 -9.78 -7.49 -20.02
N LYS A 369 -10.46 -7.13 -18.94
CA LYS A 369 -11.87 -6.68 -18.99
C LYS A 369 -12.04 -5.36 -19.74
N LEU A 370 -11.05 -4.48 -19.67
CA LEU A 370 -11.02 -3.22 -20.41
C LEU A 370 -10.54 -3.39 -21.86
N GLY A 371 -10.13 -4.61 -22.26
CA GLY A 371 -9.65 -4.88 -23.62
C GLY A 371 -8.28 -4.24 -23.92
N HIS A 372 -7.52 -3.87 -22.90
CA HIS A 372 -6.22 -3.23 -23.08
C HIS A 372 -5.14 -4.27 -23.38
N SER A 373 -4.28 -3.99 -24.35
CA SER A 373 -3.16 -4.85 -24.74
C SER A 373 -1.92 -4.69 -23.87
N GLN A 374 -1.86 -3.65 -23.03
CA GLN A 374 -0.73 -3.38 -22.12
C GLN A 374 -1.25 -2.92 -20.76
N GLN A 375 -0.63 -3.43 -19.68
CA GLN A 375 -0.96 -3.07 -18.30
C GLN A 375 -0.83 -1.56 -18.05
N LEU A 376 0.17 -0.92 -18.66
CA LEU A 376 0.38 0.52 -18.65
C LEU A 376 -0.86 1.33 -19.06
N MET A 377 -1.69 0.84 -19.99
CA MET A 377 -2.91 1.53 -20.41
C MET A 377 -3.97 1.56 -19.31
N THR A 378 -4.07 0.49 -18.51
CA THR A 378 -4.95 0.41 -17.34
C THR A 378 -4.38 1.18 -16.15
N GLU A 379 -3.06 1.12 -15.95
CA GLU A 379 -2.37 1.93 -14.93
C GLU A 379 -2.56 3.42 -15.16
N CYS A 380 -2.78 3.91 -16.39
CA CYS A 380 -3.15 5.31 -16.65
C CYS A 380 -4.45 5.75 -15.98
N TYR A 381 -5.39 4.82 -15.78
CA TYR A 381 -6.64 5.11 -15.10
C TYR A 381 -6.49 5.07 -13.57
N LEU A 382 -5.42 4.46 -13.06
CA LEU A 382 -5.24 4.13 -11.64
C LEU A 382 -4.05 4.85 -11.00
N SER A 383 -3.06 5.30 -11.77
CA SER A 383 -1.86 6.02 -11.32
C SER A 383 -1.87 7.48 -11.79
N PRO A 384 -1.67 8.45 -10.90
CA PRO A 384 -1.25 9.80 -11.24
C PRO A 384 0.09 9.78 -11.97
N ARG A 385 0.13 10.08 -13.27
CA ARG A 385 1.40 10.23 -13.99
C ARG A 385 2.16 11.45 -13.46
N VAL A 386 3.37 11.23 -12.93
CA VAL A 386 4.35 12.28 -12.63
C VAL A 386 4.75 12.96 -13.95
N ARG A 387 4.56 14.27 -14.06
CA ARG A 387 5.07 15.05 -15.21
C ARG A 387 6.59 15.13 -15.16
N LYS A 388 7.25 15.03 -16.32
CA LYS A 388 8.61 15.54 -16.48
C LYS A 388 8.58 17.06 -16.21
N PRO A 389 9.64 17.65 -15.62
CA PRO A 389 9.73 19.09 -15.53
C PRO A 389 9.70 19.67 -16.95
N ASP A 390 8.73 20.54 -17.22
CA ASP A 390 8.65 21.29 -18.47
C ASP A 390 9.86 22.26 -18.53
N ALA A 391 10.54 22.27 -19.69
CA ALA A 391 11.72 23.08 -19.99
C ALA A 391 11.37 24.52 -20.36
#